data_AF-A0A914YZD3-F1
#
_entry.id   AF-A0A914YZD3-F1
#
_cell.length_a   1.000
_cell.length_b   1.000
_cell.length_c   1.000
_cell.angle_alpha   90.00
_cell.angle_beta   90.00
_cell.angle_gamma   90.00
#
_symmetry.space_group_name_H-M   'P 1'
#
loop_
_entity.id
_entity.type
_entity.pdbx_description
1 polymer ?
#
loop_
_entity_poly.entity_id
_entity_poly.type
_entity_poly.pdbx_seq_one_letter_code
_entity_poly.pdbx_strand_id
1 'polypeptide(L)'
;MTTTFDMLKLFLILFGCLSFGAAADYGQITTWTNDAVNEHCRKDSTEWCKNNFCSAPMVTASCPTKRGRDTAETNKFKQLCRHGEDNNRHIDGKYITDADMNACLTCGIRVCDLPNFPAVNFECYKPICVTANSHTIQTYQMDVCPSNHQKNVAKCCMWGGAWCSCVIRPTLDLSFNAYNALGDVHSGSWTIGKTCSSSSGCDDKQPPGGYTCEQQKEWGKCTESWMEGYCRKTCGKC
;
A
#
# COMPACT_ATOMS: atom_id res chain seq x y z
N MET A 1 -51.77 0.76 54.89
CA MET A 1 -51.54 1.50 53.64
C MET A 1 -50.20 1.06 53.10
N THR A 2 -50.21 0.10 52.19
CA THR A 2 -49.05 -0.58 51.63
C THR A 2 -49.32 -0.73 50.14
N THR A 3 -48.63 0.05 49.32
CA THR A 3 -48.70 0.01 47.84
C THR A 3 -47.35 -0.50 47.35
N THR A 4 -47.27 -1.80 47.04
CA THR A 4 -47.24 -2.38 45.68
C THR A 4 -46.03 -1.95 44.84
N PHE A 5 -44.96 -2.75 44.92
CA PHE A 5 -43.97 -2.93 43.85
C PHE A 5 -44.54 -3.97 42.88
N ASP A 6 -44.69 -3.63 41.60
CA ASP A 6 -45.14 -4.57 40.57
C ASP A 6 -44.05 -4.74 39.51
N MET A 7 -43.57 -5.98 39.40
CA MET A 7 -42.81 -6.47 38.26
C MET A 7 -43.77 -6.72 37.09
N LEU A 8 -43.19 -6.72 35.88
CA LEU A 8 -43.62 -7.48 34.69
C LEU A 8 -44.36 -6.70 33.58
N LYS A 9 -43.61 -6.47 32.50
CA LYS A 9 -43.95 -6.54 31.06
C LYS A 9 -42.64 -6.18 30.33
N LEU A 10 -41.73 -7.09 29.96
CA LEU A 10 -41.82 -8.23 29.05
C LEU A 10 -42.71 -8.01 27.82
N PHE A 11 -42.07 -8.10 26.64
CA PHE A 11 -42.58 -8.11 25.26
C PHE A 11 -42.76 -6.78 24.51
N LEU A 12 -41.68 -6.33 23.88
CA LEU A 12 -41.64 -5.88 22.47
C LEU A 12 -40.23 -6.20 21.94
N ILE A 13 -40.09 -7.34 21.25
CA ILE A 13 -39.94 -7.43 19.79
C ILE A 13 -38.58 -6.87 19.35
N LEU A 14 -37.57 -7.72 19.18
CA LEU A 14 -37.24 -8.29 17.86
C LEU A 14 -37.08 -7.23 16.76
N PHE A 15 -36.18 -6.27 16.95
CA PHE A 15 -35.34 -5.79 15.86
C PHE A 15 -33.94 -5.66 16.40
N GLY A 16 -33.18 -6.75 16.25
CA GLY A 16 -31.74 -6.60 16.19
C GLY A 16 -31.47 -5.55 15.12
N CYS A 17 -30.93 -4.41 15.55
CA CYS A 17 -30.09 -3.60 14.69
C CYS A 17 -28.87 -4.48 14.36
N LEU A 18 -29.09 -5.45 13.47
CA LEU A 18 -28.18 -5.72 12.38
C LEU A 18 -28.13 -4.42 11.58
N SER A 19 -27.43 -3.43 12.14
CA SER A 19 -26.57 -2.62 11.31
C SER A 19 -25.67 -3.66 10.67
N PHE A 20 -26.04 -4.10 9.48
CA PHE A 20 -25.05 -4.31 8.44
C PHE A 20 -24.27 -3.01 8.46
N GLY A 21 -23.22 -2.96 9.28
CA GLY A 21 -22.16 -2.01 9.10
C GLY A 21 -21.79 -2.25 7.66
N ALA A 22 -22.22 -1.31 6.80
CA ALA A 22 -21.72 -1.21 5.46
C ALA A 22 -20.24 -1.52 5.60
N ALA A 23 -19.79 -2.59 4.95
CA ALA A 23 -18.39 -2.96 4.94
C ALA A 23 -17.66 -1.65 4.75
N ALA A 24 -16.93 -1.21 5.78
CA ALA A 24 -16.21 0.03 5.70
C ALA A 24 -15.44 -0.11 4.40
N ASP A 25 -15.65 0.84 3.50
CA ASP A 25 -14.84 0.96 2.30
C ASP A 25 -13.44 1.20 2.85
N TYR A 26 -12.74 0.11 3.16
CA TYR A 26 -11.43 0.08 3.76
C TYR A 26 -10.58 0.66 2.66
N GLY A 27 -10.40 1.99 2.77
CA GLY A 27 -9.90 2.84 1.73
C GLY A 27 -8.76 2.14 1.05
N GLN A 28 -8.97 1.86 -0.24
CA GLN A 28 -7.95 1.37 -1.14
C GLN A 28 -6.68 2.13 -0.78
N ILE A 29 -5.72 1.46 -0.17
CA ILE A 29 -4.36 1.98 -0.04
C ILE A 29 -3.98 2.29 -1.48
N THR A 30 -3.89 3.59 -1.75
CA THR A 30 -4.07 4.16 -3.08
C THR A 30 -2.95 3.70 -3.98
N THR A 31 -3.17 2.60 -4.67
CA THR A 31 -2.60 2.46 -5.99
C THR A 31 -3.63 2.76 -7.04
N TRP A 32 -3.68 4.05 -7.34
CA TRP A 32 -3.42 4.55 -8.69
C TRP A 32 -4.20 3.83 -9.80
N THR A 33 -5.52 3.67 -9.66
CA THR A 33 -6.39 3.38 -10.82
C THR A 33 -6.88 4.67 -11.50
N ASN A 34 -7.05 5.76 -10.74
CA ASN A 34 -7.63 7.02 -11.24
C ASN A 34 -6.70 8.23 -11.15
N ASP A 35 -5.69 8.18 -10.31
CA ASP A 35 -4.58 9.11 -10.44
C ASP A 35 -3.94 8.86 -11.79
N ALA A 36 -3.56 9.93 -12.49
CA ALA A 36 -2.70 9.78 -13.63
C ALA A 36 -1.46 8.98 -13.18
N VAL A 37 -1.45 7.65 -13.44
CA VAL A 37 -0.25 6.99 -13.95
C VAL A 37 0.39 8.06 -14.80
N ASN A 38 1.60 8.49 -14.42
CA ASN A 38 2.33 9.47 -15.21
C ASN A 38 2.04 9.14 -16.68
N GLU A 39 1.65 10.13 -17.49
CA GLU A 39 1.36 9.90 -18.91
C GLU A 39 2.42 8.99 -19.57
N HIS A 40 3.64 9.05 -19.04
CA HIS A 40 4.75 8.13 -19.23
C HIS A 40 4.45 6.61 -19.12
N CYS A 41 3.69 6.12 -18.12
CA CYS A 41 3.32 4.70 -17.93
C CYS A 41 1.85 4.39 -18.32
N ARG A 42 1.12 5.34 -18.92
CA ARG A 42 -0.33 5.23 -19.17
C ARG A 42 -0.73 4.26 -20.28
N LYS A 43 0.17 3.91 -21.20
CA LYS A 43 -0.23 3.20 -22.42
C LYS A 43 -0.67 1.75 -22.19
N ASP A 44 -0.18 1.06 -21.16
CA ASP A 44 -0.43 -0.37 -20.95
C ASP A 44 -0.80 -0.77 -19.50
N SER A 45 -1.25 0.19 -18.66
CA SER A 45 -1.37 -0.01 -17.20
C SER A 45 -2.37 -1.10 -16.76
N THR A 46 -3.43 -1.36 -17.54
CA THR A 46 -4.46 -2.37 -17.20
C THR A 46 -3.98 -3.82 -17.38
N GLU A 47 -2.99 -4.07 -18.24
CA GLU A 47 -2.49 -5.43 -18.50
C GLU A 47 -1.37 -5.84 -17.53
N TRP A 48 -0.60 -4.86 -17.04
CA TRP A 48 0.59 -5.10 -16.20
C TRP A 48 0.31 -5.05 -14.71
N CYS A 49 -0.65 -4.24 -14.26
CA CYS A 49 -1.16 -4.30 -12.89
C CYS A 49 -2.07 -5.51 -12.66
N LYS A 50 -1.62 -6.71 -13.04
CA LYS A 50 -2.36 -7.96 -12.77
C LYS A 50 -2.59 -8.07 -11.27
N ASN A 51 -3.86 -8.13 -10.89
CA ASN A 51 -4.32 -8.14 -9.49
C ASN A 51 -3.87 -6.91 -8.66
N ASN A 52 -3.68 -5.73 -9.26
CA ASN A 52 -3.30 -4.47 -8.59
C ASN A 52 -1.98 -4.51 -7.80
N PHE A 53 -1.00 -5.35 -8.13
CA PHE A 53 0.34 -5.34 -7.51
C PHE A 53 1.26 -4.30 -8.15
N CYS A 54 0.86 -3.04 -8.04
CA CYS A 54 1.64 -1.90 -8.52
C CYS A 54 2.15 -1.09 -7.33
N SER A 55 3.25 -0.38 -7.48
CA SER A 55 3.89 0.36 -6.39
C SER A 55 4.69 1.52 -6.96
N ALA A 56 4.87 2.54 -6.14
CA ALA A 56 5.59 3.74 -6.49
C ALA A 56 6.79 3.88 -5.55
N PRO A 57 8.02 3.55 -5.98
CA PRO A 57 9.20 3.84 -5.17
C PRO A 57 9.27 5.33 -4.91
N MET A 58 9.79 5.65 -3.73
CA MET A 58 9.99 7.04 -3.38
C MET A 58 11.15 7.64 -4.14
N VAL A 59 10.98 8.91 -4.50
CA VAL A 59 12.04 9.70 -5.09
C VAL A 59 12.13 10.99 -4.31
N THR A 60 13.22 11.16 -3.59
CA THR A 60 13.57 12.46 -3.01
C THR A 60 14.04 13.33 -4.16
N ALA A 61 13.22 14.28 -4.62
CA ALA A 61 13.72 15.32 -5.51
C ALA A 61 14.14 16.55 -4.71
N SER A 62 15.18 17.21 -5.21
CA SER A 62 15.61 18.51 -4.71
C SER A 62 14.62 19.57 -5.19
N CYS A 63 13.65 19.92 -4.34
CA CYS A 63 12.76 21.06 -4.53
C CYS A 63 12.92 22.05 -3.37
N PRO A 64 12.74 23.36 -3.59
CA PRO A 64 12.55 24.30 -2.48
C PRO A 64 11.30 23.92 -1.68
N THR A 65 11.42 23.83 -0.36
CA THR A 65 10.29 23.47 0.52
C THR A 65 9.87 24.60 1.46
N LYS A 66 8.56 24.75 1.65
CA LYS A 66 7.95 25.64 2.66
C LYS A 66 7.01 24.83 3.55
N ARG A 67 6.64 25.32 4.73
CA ARG A 67 5.57 24.65 5.50
C ARG A 67 4.27 24.80 4.70
N GLY A 68 3.40 23.80 4.71
CA GLY A 68 2.13 23.83 3.96
C GLY A 68 1.35 25.12 4.21
N ARG A 69 1.21 25.54 5.47
CA ARG A 69 0.56 26.80 5.86
C ARG A 69 1.23 28.09 5.32
N ASP A 70 2.53 28.03 5.01
CA ASP A 70 3.33 29.16 4.51
C ASP A 70 3.31 29.25 2.96
N THR A 71 2.61 28.35 2.28
CA THR A 71 2.44 28.41 0.82
C THR A 71 1.45 29.54 0.48
N ALA A 72 1.79 30.39 -0.50
CA ALA A 72 0.92 31.51 -0.89
C ALA A 72 -0.45 31.01 -1.40
N GLU A 73 -1.49 31.87 -1.36
CA GLU A 73 -2.87 31.52 -1.79
C GLU A 73 -2.98 30.98 -3.23
N THR A 74 -1.96 31.17 -4.06
CA THR A 74 -1.94 30.72 -5.47
C THR A 74 -1.26 29.37 -5.68
N ASN A 75 -0.77 28.70 -4.63
CA ASN A 75 -0.07 27.42 -4.82
C ASN A 75 -1.05 26.23 -4.91
N LYS A 76 -0.74 25.28 -5.79
CA LYS A 76 -1.51 24.05 -6.06
C LYS A 76 -1.77 23.22 -4.79
N PHE A 77 -0.92 23.30 -3.77
CA PHE A 77 -1.20 22.73 -2.43
C PHE A 77 -2.51 23.26 -1.81
N LYS A 78 -2.71 24.59 -1.76
CA LYS A 78 -3.93 25.18 -1.20
C LYS A 78 -5.16 24.89 -2.06
N GLN A 79 -4.99 24.82 -3.38
CA GLN A 79 -6.06 24.38 -4.28
C GLN A 79 -6.50 22.96 -3.97
N LEU A 80 -5.54 22.03 -3.80
CA LEU A 80 -5.84 20.66 -3.40
C LEU A 80 -6.55 20.61 -2.03
N CYS A 81 -6.11 21.41 -1.05
CA CYS A 81 -6.77 21.46 0.25
C CYS A 81 -8.23 21.92 0.18
N ARG A 82 -8.57 22.88 -0.70
CA ARG A 82 -9.89 23.54 -0.75
C ARG A 82 -10.85 22.88 -1.74
N HIS A 83 -10.33 22.44 -2.87
CA HIS A 83 -11.10 22.06 -4.04
C HIS A 83 -10.79 20.64 -4.51
N GLY A 84 -9.82 19.97 -3.88
CA GLY A 84 -9.38 18.66 -4.32
C GLY A 84 -8.83 18.69 -5.74
N GLU A 85 -9.02 17.57 -6.42
CA GLU A 85 -8.72 17.37 -7.82
C GLU A 85 -9.89 17.87 -8.67
N ASP A 86 -9.57 18.48 -9.81
CA ASP A 86 -10.54 18.95 -10.81
C ASP A 86 -11.66 19.85 -10.27
N ASN A 87 -11.39 20.52 -9.15
CA ASN A 87 -12.30 21.39 -8.41
C ASN A 87 -13.58 20.72 -7.85
N ASN A 88 -13.54 19.41 -7.63
CA ASN A 88 -14.72 18.63 -7.21
C ASN A 88 -14.69 18.15 -5.74
N ARG A 89 -13.86 18.78 -4.90
CA ARG A 89 -13.69 18.49 -3.46
C ARG A 89 -13.44 17.01 -3.16
N HIS A 90 -12.68 16.31 -4.01
CA HIS A 90 -12.16 14.99 -3.68
C HIS A 90 -10.69 14.89 -4.03
N ILE A 91 -9.96 14.03 -3.35
CA ILE A 91 -8.63 13.60 -3.76
C ILE A 91 -8.69 12.08 -3.85
N ASP A 92 -8.37 11.52 -5.01
CA ASP A 92 -8.39 10.08 -5.29
C ASP A 92 -9.77 9.45 -5.05
N GLY A 93 -10.82 10.19 -5.40
CA GLY A 93 -12.21 9.79 -5.18
C GLY A 93 -12.70 9.90 -3.72
N LYS A 94 -11.84 10.22 -2.76
CA LYS A 94 -12.25 10.48 -1.38
C LYS A 94 -12.66 11.94 -1.21
N TYR A 95 -13.91 12.17 -0.81
CA TYR A 95 -14.46 13.50 -0.57
C TYR A 95 -13.76 14.22 0.60
N ILE A 96 -13.54 15.52 0.44
CA ILE A 96 -12.89 16.40 1.40
C ILE A 96 -13.98 17.08 2.25
N THR A 97 -14.00 16.76 3.54
CA THR A 97 -14.84 17.46 4.52
C THR A 97 -14.23 18.82 4.91
N ASP A 98 -15.02 19.69 5.53
CA ASP A 98 -14.48 20.95 6.04
C ASP A 98 -13.43 20.74 7.15
N ALA A 99 -13.53 19.64 7.89
CA ALA A 99 -12.52 19.24 8.87
C ALA A 99 -11.19 18.85 8.19
N ASP A 100 -11.25 18.05 7.11
CA ASP A 100 -10.09 17.69 6.30
C ASP A 100 -9.43 18.93 5.70
N MET A 101 -10.24 19.84 5.14
CA MET A 101 -9.75 21.11 4.59
C MET A 101 -8.99 21.91 5.65
N ASN A 102 -9.54 22.05 6.86
CA ASN A 102 -8.89 22.78 7.95
C ASN A 102 -7.59 22.11 8.40
N ALA A 103 -7.57 20.77 8.49
CA ALA A 103 -6.37 20.00 8.81
C ALA A 103 -5.27 20.20 7.75
N CYS A 104 -5.65 20.20 6.46
CA CYS A 104 -4.74 20.45 5.35
C CYS A 104 -4.15 21.88 5.36
N LEU A 105 -4.99 22.90 5.54
CA LEU A 105 -4.57 24.31 5.48
C LEU A 105 -3.71 24.73 6.68
N THR A 106 -3.85 24.07 7.83
CA THR A 106 -3.06 24.33 9.03
C THR A 106 -1.79 23.47 9.11
N CYS A 107 -1.56 22.63 8.11
CA CYS A 107 -0.50 21.64 8.14
C CYS A 107 0.91 22.23 8.17
N GLY A 108 1.73 21.70 9.08
CA GLY A 108 3.14 22.07 9.26
C GLY A 108 4.14 21.26 8.42
N ILE A 109 3.68 20.22 7.72
CA ILE A 109 4.53 19.38 6.87
C ILE A 109 5.13 20.23 5.75
N ARG A 110 6.39 19.95 5.40
CA ARG A 110 7.11 20.64 4.33
C ARG A 110 6.55 20.20 2.97
N VAL A 111 6.23 21.17 2.13
CA VAL A 111 5.68 21.00 0.78
C VAL A 111 6.65 21.60 -0.22
N CYS A 112 6.83 20.96 -1.38
CA CYS A 112 7.51 21.55 -2.52
C CYS A 112 6.73 22.79 -2.99
N ASP A 113 7.39 23.93 -3.00
CA ASP A 113 6.78 25.21 -3.36
C ASP A 113 6.73 25.45 -4.89
N LEU A 114 6.99 24.41 -5.68
CA LEU A 114 6.88 24.45 -7.14
C LEU A 114 5.52 23.90 -7.58
N PRO A 115 4.87 24.53 -8.57
CA PRO A 115 3.56 24.08 -9.07
C PRO A 115 3.65 22.70 -9.75
N ASN A 116 4.83 22.36 -10.28
CA ASN A 116 5.15 21.06 -10.85
C ASN A 116 6.37 20.50 -10.12
N PHE A 117 6.30 19.22 -9.78
CA PHE A 117 7.44 18.49 -9.27
C PHE A 117 8.42 18.20 -10.41
N PRO A 118 9.75 18.28 -10.19
CA PRO A 118 10.71 17.96 -11.24
C PRO A 118 10.43 16.56 -11.79
N ALA A 119 10.44 16.42 -13.12
CA ALA A 119 10.34 15.13 -13.76
C ALA A 119 11.49 14.24 -13.26
N VAL A 120 11.13 13.16 -12.58
CA VAL A 120 12.07 12.15 -12.16
C VAL A 120 12.09 11.06 -13.24
N ASN A 121 13.28 10.73 -13.74
CA ASN A 121 13.42 9.62 -14.66
C ASN A 121 13.27 8.32 -13.86
N PHE A 122 12.31 7.51 -14.27
CA PHE A 122 12.11 6.19 -13.71
C PHE A 122 11.68 5.20 -14.79
N GLU A 123 11.88 3.91 -14.54
CA GLU A 123 11.53 2.85 -15.47
C GLU A 123 10.15 2.30 -15.12
N CYS A 124 9.16 2.55 -15.98
CA CYS A 124 7.85 1.90 -15.88
C CYS A 124 7.99 0.38 -15.97
N TYR A 125 7.08 -0.35 -15.30
CA TYR A 125 6.99 -1.82 -15.33
C TYR A 125 8.23 -2.55 -14.80
N LYS A 126 9.14 -1.84 -14.14
CA LYS A 126 10.29 -2.47 -13.50
C LYS A 126 9.82 -3.34 -12.35
N PRO A 127 10.10 -4.65 -12.33
CA PRO A 127 9.81 -5.48 -11.19
C PRO A 127 10.66 -5.01 -10.00
N ILE A 128 10.01 -4.85 -8.86
CA ILE A 128 10.66 -4.53 -7.59
C ILE A 128 10.20 -5.53 -6.54
N CYS A 129 11.09 -5.81 -5.60
CA CYS A 129 10.90 -6.88 -4.64
C CYS A 129 10.90 -6.26 -3.27
N VAL A 130 9.84 -6.56 -2.53
CA VAL A 130 9.55 -5.88 -1.30
C VAL A 130 9.53 -6.94 -0.23
N THR A 131 10.46 -6.84 0.71
CA THR A 131 10.50 -7.74 1.85
C THR A 131 10.09 -6.98 3.11
N ALA A 132 9.14 -7.54 3.85
CA ALA A 132 8.73 -7.07 5.16
C ALA A 132 8.35 -8.27 6.02
N ASN A 133 8.79 -8.29 7.29
CA ASN A 133 8.50 -9.37 8.25
C ASN A 133 8.75 -10.80 7.69
N SER A 134 9.87 -10.98 6.97
CA SER A 134 10.26 -12.24 6.31
C SER A 134 9.34 -12.69 5.15
N HIS A 135 8.33 -11.91 4.78
CA HIS A 135 7.55 -12.11 3.56
C HIS A 135 8.16 -11.28 2.44
N THR A 136 8.30 -11.88 1.26
CA THR A 136 8.77 -11.19 0.05
C THR A 136 7.71 -11.30 -1.02
N ILE A 137 7.34 -10.15 -1.59
CA ILE A 137 6.45 -10.08 -2.75
C ILE A 137 7.18 -9.44 -3.93
N GLN A 138 6.73 -9.80 -5.13
CA GLN A 138 7.04 -9.05 -6.34
C GLN A 138 5.91 -8.05 -6.59
N THR A 139 6.29 -6.80 -6.87
CA THR A 139 5.38 -5.74 -7.34
C THR A 139 6.05 -4.99 -8.48
N TYR A 140 5.33 -4.10 -9.14
CA TYR A 140 5.84 -3.38 -10.31
C TYR A 140 5.88 -1.88 -10.07
N GLN A 141 7.00 -1.26 -10.44
CA GLN A 141 7.13 0.18 -10.46
C GLN A 141 6.24 0.77 -11.55
N MET A 142 5.24 1.53 -11.14
CA MET A 142 4.28 2.16 -12.07
C MET A 142 4.21 3.67 -11.92
N ASP A 143 4.75 4.18 -10.82
CA ASP A 143 4.77 5.61 -10.55
C ASP A 143 5.94 5.94 -9.62
N VAL A 144 5.99 7.19 -9.18
CA VAL A 144 6.97 7.74 -8.25
C VAL A 144 6.23 8.41 -7.11
N CYS A 145 6.64 8.14 -5.87
CA CYS A 145 6.04 8.81 -4.72
C CYS A 145 6.96 9.86 -4.08
N PRO A 146 6.91 11.12 -4.54
CA PRO A 146 7.71 12.19 -3.97
C PRO A 146 7.23 12.67 -2.60
N SER A 147 8.15 12.73 -1.63
CA SER A 147 7.82 12.97 -0.20
C SER A 147 7.24 14.34 0.12
N ASN A 148 7.57 15.34 -0.68
CA ASN A 148 7.14 16.72 -0.49
C ASN A 148 6.16 17.17 -1.58
N HIS A 149 5.66 16.26 -2.41
CA HIS A 149 4.69 16.62 -3.43
C HIS A 149 3.37 17.07 -2.80
N GLN A 150 2.81 18.11 -3.36
CA GLN A 150 1.70 18.86 -2.78
C GLN A 150 0.48 17.97 -2.50
N LYS A 151 0.16 17.07 -3.43
CA LYS A 151 -0.91 16.08 -3.27
C LYS A 151 -0.65 15.09 -2.13
N ASN A 152 0.56 14.53 -2.05
CA ASN A 152 0.93 13.57 -1.01
C ASN A 152 0.90 14.22 0.37
N VAL A 153 1.42 15.45 0.48
CA VAL A 153 1.35 16.20 1.72
C VAL A 153 -0.09 16.54 2.07
N ALA A 154 -0.93 16.98 1.12
CA ALA A 154 -2.34 17.27 1.38
C ALA A 154 -3.08 16.04 1.93
N LYS A 155 -2.98 14.89 1.26
CA LYS A 155 -3.55 13.61 1.71
C LYS A 155 -3.07 13.25 3.12
N CYS A 156 -1.78 13.39 3.38
CA CYS A 156 -1.20 13.10 4.69
C CYS A 156 -1.74 14.01 5.80
N CYS A 157 -1.83 15.31 5.53
CA CYS A 157 -2.35 16.30 6.48
C CYS A 157 -3.84 16.10 6.77
N MET A 158 -4.62 15.69 5.77
CA MET A 158 -6.06 15.46 5.92
C MET A 158 -6.35 14.17 6.70
N TRP A 159 -5.70 13.06 6.33
CA TRP A 159 -6.19 11.73 6.71
C TRP A 159 -5.17 10.87 7.46
N GLY A 160 -3.90 11.27 7.52
CA GLY A 160 -2.88 10.53 8.26
C GLY A 160 -2.66 9.09 7.78
N GLY A 161 -1.97 8.28 8.61
CA GLY A 161 -1.87 6.84 8.44
C GLY A 161 -1.29 6.40 7.09
N ALA A 162 -1.98 5.49 6.40
CA ALA A 162 -1.56 4.96 5.10
C ALA A 162 -1.51 6.02 3.98
N TRP A 163 -2.20 7.16 4.15
CA TRP A 163 -2.17 8.28 3.20
C TRP A 163 -0.89 9.11 3.29
N CYS A 164 -0.12 8.90 4.36
CA CYS A 164 1.18 9.53 4.59
C CYS A 164 2.35 8.70 4.09
N SER A 165 2.15 7.52 3.49
CA SER A 165 3.23 6.58 3.15
C SER A 165 4.41 7.29 2.46
N CYS A 166 4.12 8.09 1.44
CA CYS A 166 5.14 8.83 0.72
C CYS A 166 5.75 9.99 1.50
N VAL A 167 5.05 10.54 2.48
CA VAL A 167 5.51 11.71 3.26
C VAL A 167 6.37 11.27 4.44
N ILE A 168 6.02 10.17 5.10
CA ILE A 168 6.63 9.75 6.38
C ILE A 168 7.45 8.46 6.29
N ARG A 169 7.28 7.62 5.25
CA ARG A 169 8.00 6.35 5.09
C ARG A 169 8.89 6.39 3.86
N PRO A 170 10.17 6.80 3.96
CA PRO A 170 10.99 7.33 2.86
C PRO A 170 11.40 6.35 1.73
N THR A 171 10.72 5.22 1.54
CA THR A 171 11.19 4.17 0.62
C THR A 171 10.17 3.73 -0.42
N LEU A 172 8.89 3.55 -0.08
CA LEU A 172 7.96 2.89 -0.99
C LEU A 172 6.48 3.17 -0.67
N ASP A 173 5.71 3.52 -1.70
CA ASP A 173 4.25 3.52 -1.67
C ASP A 173 3.74 2.25 -2.35
N LEU A 174 2.96 1.46 -1.62
CA LEU A 174 2.48 0.16 -2.08
C LEU A 174 1.01 0.20 -2.43
N SER A 175 0.63 -0.64 -3.38
CA SER A 175 -0.78 -0.97 -3.56
C SER A 175 -1.34 -1.61 -2.33
N PHE A 176 -2.64 -1.44 -2.13
CA PHE A 176 -3.39 -2.22 -1.16
C PHE A 176 -3.12 -3.72 -1.29
N ASN A 177 -3.06 -4.25 -2.51
CA ASN A 177 -2.84 -5.67 -2.72
C ASN A 177 -1.39 -6.08 -2.41
N ALA A 178 -0.38 -5.29 -2.78
CA ALA A 178 1.00 -5.53 -2.37
C ALA A 178 1.17 -5.41 -0.85
N TYR A 179 0.56 -4.39 -0.24
CA TYR A 179 0.57 -4.16 1.18
C TYR A 179 -0.07 -5.32 1.96
N ASN A 180 -1.25 -5.77 1.52
CA ASN A 180 -1.95 -6.91 2.14
C ASN A 180 -1.19 -8.22 1.96
N ALA A 181 -0.60 -8.45 0.79
CA ALA A 181 0.18 -9.65 0.52
C ALA A 181 1.43 -9.76 1.39
N LEU A 182 1.92 -8.64 1.94
CA LEU A 182 3.00 -8.63 2.93
C LEU A 182 2.53 -8.93 4.36
N GLY A 183 1.22 -8.96 4.61
CA GLY A 183 0.65 -9.30 5.92
C GLY A 183 0.52 -8.11 6.87
N ASP A 184 0.03 -6.97 6.38
CA ASP A 184 -0.29 -5.77 7.17
C ASP A 184 0.90 -5.22 7.99
N VAL A 185 2.00 -5.00 7.29
CA VAL A 185 3.28 -4.55 7.85
C VAL A 185 3.28 -3.04 8.15
N HIS A 186 2.51 -2.63 9.16
CA HIS A 186 2.49 -1.23 9.59
C HIS A 186 3.80 -0.77 10.27
N SER A 187 4.71 -1.67 10.67
CA SER A 187 5.90 -1.32 11.46
C SER A 187 7.20 -2.09 11.13
N GLY A 188 7.25 -2.78 9.99
CA GLY A 188 8.43 -3.56 9.59
C GLY A 188 9.57 -2.72 8.99
N SER A 189 10.80 -3.26 9.01
CA SER A 189 11.88 -2.79 8.15
C SER A 189 11.64 -3.30 6.73
N TRP A 190 11.77 -2.42 5.75
CA TRP A 190 11.49 -2.69 4.34
C TRP A 190 12.79 -2.71 3.56
N THR A 191 13.00 -3.74 2.75
CA THR A 191 14.09 -3.75 1.77
C THR A 191 13.51 -3.80 0.36
N ILE A 192 14.06 -2.96 -0.52
CA ILE A 192 13.72 -2.92 -1.94
C ILE A 192 14.84 -3.61 -2.70
N GLY A 193 14.58 -4.82 -3.18
CA GLY A 193 15.49 -5.58 -4.03
C GLY A 193 15.23 -5.31 -5.52
N LYS A 194 16.30 -5.23 -6.33
CA LYS A 194 16.19 -5.19 -7.81
C LYS A 194 15.77 -6.52 -8.42
N THR A 195 16.00 -7.63 -7.72
CA THR A 195 15.70 -8.97 -8.18
C THR A 195 14.89 -9.67 -7.13
N CYS A 196 13.76 -10.24 -7.56
CA CYS A 196 13.00 -11.15 -6.72
C CYS A 196 13.77 -12.44 -6.90
N SER A 197 14.86 -12.58 -6.15
CA SER A 197 15.20 -13.92 -5.73
C SER A 197 14.01 -14.31 -4.89
N SER A 198 13.02 -14.92 -5.55
CA SER A 198 12.10 -15.77 -4.84
C SER A 198 13.01 -16.70 -4.07
N SER A 199 13.16 -16.46 -2.78
CA SER A 199 13.22 -17.55 -1.85
C SER A 199 11.85 -18.25 -1.89
N SER A 200 11.42 -18.68 -3.08
CA SER A 200 10.58 -19.84 -3.27
C SER A 200 11.44 -21.00 -2.82
N GLY A 201 11.65 -21.10 -1.50
CA GLY A 201 12.66 -21.91 -0.82
C GLY A 201 13.29 -22.93 -1.74
N CYS A 202 14.36 -22.52 -2.44
CA CYS A 202 15.26 -23.47 -3.07
C CYS A 202 16.16 -24.01 -1.95
N ASP A 203 15.48 -24.51 -0.93
CA ASP A 203 16.03 -25.10 0.27
C ASP A 203 15.53 -26.52 0.29
N ASP A 204 16.38 -27.42 0.75
CA ASP A 204 16.05 -28.81 0.86
C ASP A 204 15.17 -29.02 2.07
N LYS A 205 13.87 -29.24 1.81
CA LYS A 205 12.99 -29.85 2.80
C LYS A 205 13.24 -31.35 2.80
N GLN A 206 13.58 -31.91 3.95
CA GLN A 206 13.79 -33.34 4.10
C GLN A 206 12.46 -34.10 3.98
N PRO A 207 12.38 -35.18 3.18
CA PRO A 207 11.18 -35.99 3.10
C PRO A 207 10.95 -36.80 4.39
N PRO A 208 9.71 -37.23 4.66
CA PRO A 208 9.42 -38.17 5.75
C PRO A 208 10.28 -39.44 5.62
N GLY A 209 10.76 -39.98 6.74
CA GLY A 209 11.59 -41.20 6.76
C GLY A 209 13.02 -41.01 7.27
N GLY A 210 13.42 -39.79 7.62
CA GLY A 210 14.65 -39.55 8.38
C GLY A 210 15.95 -39.54 7.57
N TYR A 211 15.89 -39.71 6.25
CA TYR A 211 17.06 -39.65 5.36
C TYR A 211 17.28 -38.26 4.79
N THR A 212 18.55 -37.86 4.62
CA THR A 212 18.93 -36.55 4.09
C THR A 212 18.70 -36.45 2.59
N CYS A 213 18.64 -35.24 2.05
CA CYS A 213 18.44 -35.03 0.63
C CYS A 213 19.60 -35.54 -0.24
N GLU A 214 20.84 -35.46 0.24
CA GLU A 214 22.01 -36.09 -0.40
C GLU A 214 21.82 -37.62 -0.52
N GLN A 215 21.38 -38.29 0.54
CA GLN A 215 21.12 -39.74 0.49
C GLN A 215 20.03 -40.08 -0.53
N GLN A 216 18.95 -39.30 -0.57
CA GLN A 216 17.87 -39.50 -1.53
C GLN A 216 18.33 -39.32 -2.99
N LYS A 217 19.23 -38.37 -3.25
CA LYS A 217 19.85 -38.16 -4.56
C LYS A 217 20.78 -39.31 -4.95
N GLU A 218 21.62 -39.77 -4.03
CA GLU A 218 22.50 -40.92 -4.26
C GLU A 218 21.72 -42.19 -4.62
N TRP A 219 20.50 -42.33 -4.07
CA TRP A 219 19.59 -43.44 -4.41
C TRP A 219 18.73 -43.20 -5.66
N GLY A 220 18.92 -42.08 -6.36
CA GLY A 220 18.18 -41.76 -7.59
C GLY A 220 16.71 -41.39 -7.36
N LYS A 221 16.31 -40.98 -6.15
CA LYS A 221 14.90 -40.69 -5.82
C LYS A 221 14.39 -39.33 -6.30
N CYS A 222 15.25 -38.55 -6.93
CA CYS A 222 14.88 -37.22 -7.42
C CYS A 222 13.74 -37.23 -8.42
N THR A 223 13.50 -38.28 -9.21
CA THR A 223 12.41 -38.32 -10.20
C THR A 223 11.10 -38.90 -9.67
N GLU A 224 11.06 -39.34 -8.41
CA GLU A 224 9.87 -39.95 -7.82
C GLU A 224 8.78 -38.90 -7.58
N SER A 225 7.52 -39.29 -7.76
CA SER A 225 6.37 -38.39 -7.58
C SER A 225 6.22 -37.90 -6.14
N TRP A 226 6.55 -38.75 -5.16
CA TRP A 226 6.52 -38.38 -3.73
C TRP A 226 7.63 -37.39 -3.32
N MET A 227 8.61 -37.13 -4.21
CA MET A 227 9.67 -36.15 -3.99
C MET A 227 9.22 -34.72 -4.36
N GLU A 228 7.99 -34.54 -4.82
CA GLU A 228 7.44 -33.21 -5.11
C GLU A 228 7.36 -32.37 -3.83
N GLY A 229 7.99 -31.18 -3.86
CA GLY A 229 8.09 -30.29 -2.69
C GLY A 229 9.21 -30.62 -1.70
N TYR A 230 10.01 -31.67 -1.93
CA TYR A 230 11.16 -32.06 -1.10
C TYR A 230 12.47 -32.04 -1.89
N CYS A 231 13.59 -31.86 -1.20
CA CYS A 231 14.96 -31.92 -1.76
C CYS A 231 15.15 -31.13 -3.08
N ARG A 232 14.48 -29.99 -3.21
CA ARG A 232 14.37 -29.26 -4.48
C ARG A 232 15.72 -28.74 -4.97
N LYS A 233 16.60 -28.34 -4.05
CA LYS A 233 17.94 -27.84 -4.39
C LYS A 233 18.88 -28.99 -4.71
N THR A 234 18.96 -30.00 -3.85
CA THR A 234 19.81 -31.18 -4.08
C THR A 234 19.47 -31.89 -5.39
N CYS A 235 18.17 -31.98 -5.74
CA CYS A 235 17.67 -32.61 -6.97
C CYS A 235 17.64 -31.70 -8.20
N GLY A 236 18.04 -30.42 -8.10
CA GLY A 236 18.05 -29.49 -9.24
C GLY A 236 16.65 -29.20 -9.80
N LYS A 237 15.64 -29.16 -8.93
CA LYS A 237 14.22 -28.85 -9.23
C LYS A 237 13.83 -27.44 -8.78
N CYS A 238 14.84 -26.59 -8.63
CA CYS A 238 14.69 -25.16 -8.71
C CYS A 238 14.88 -24.78 -10.19
#